data_AF-A0A8T6N3W6-F1
#
_entry.id   AF-A0A8T6N3W6-F1
#
_cell.length_a   1.000
_cell.length_b   1.000
_cell.length_c   1.000
_cell.angle_alpha   90.00
_cell.angle_beta   90.00
_cell.angle_gamma   90.00
#
_symmetry.space_group_name_H-M   'P 1'
#
loop_
_entity.id
_entity.type
_entity.pdbx_description
1 polymer ?
#
loop_
_entity_poly.entity_id
_entity_poly.type
_entity_poly.pdbx_seq_one_letter_code
_entity_poly.pdbx_strand_id
1 'polypeptide(L)'
;MPRLSLYRSNKTNDFKFLDKTISEMYTVGGADIFVHKYMGPKIVGDSSVRDQGDVTQPTYDTEDPLNVEDLLFLENRNRNYDDDIYVMRGVYNVQDIDFDLSQFGLFLNGDTLFVTFHYNDMIDSLGRKLTAGDVLEFPNLKDYHPLDTNDLIPKALPRYYVVQDAAFAAEGFSPTWLPHLWRVKVTPMQATQEFDDILNKPIDPDNPSAGTIEDFVSMKKKDLEINDAIVQQAEVEVPRSGYDNTAFYVTATVDDEPVKPGTTPSVDGYLVGYMTGNNVPPNGLPVTSGVSFPANPGSGDYALRLDYFPNRLFRFDGTRWVKVEDGVRTELTPGDTDNKTLKESFQSNTATVQTTDRGNIPSSQSLSDLLNPKKDN
;
A
#
# COMPACT_ATOMS: atom_id res chain seq x y z
N MET A 1 2.95 65.14 26.02
CA MET A 1 2.05 64.07 26.49
C MET A 1 2.80 62.75 26.41
N PRO A 2 2.74 61.88 27.43
CA PRO A 2 3.17 60.50 27.29
C PRO A 2 2.35 59.87 26.16
N ARG A 3 2.99 59.11 25.28
CA ARG A 3 2.28 58.48 24.15
C ARG A 3 1.43 57.33 24.71
N LEU A 4 0.11 57.42 24.57
CA LEU A 4 -0.87 56.48 25.16
C LEU A 4 -0.97 55.10 24.48
N SER A 5 -0.30 54.88 23.34
CA SER A 5 -0.42 53.62 22.57
C SER A 5 0.84 52.76 22.69
N LEU A 6 0.64 51.49 23.06
CA LEU A 6 1.66 50.43 23.02
C LEU A 6 1.82 49.81 21.63
N TYR A 7 0.80 49.92 20.75
CA TYR A 7 0.90 49.47 19.37
C TYR A 7 1.77 50.41 18.54
N ARG A 8 2.67 49.82 17.74
CA ARG A 8 3.49 50.49 16.73
C ARG A 8 3.58 49.61 15.49
N SER A 9 3.60 50.24 14.31
CA SER A 9 3.76 49.52 13.03
C SER A 9 5.08 48.75 12.95
N ASN A 10 6.14 49.26 13.58
CA ASN A 10 7.47 48.65 13.57
C ASN A 10 7.76 47.90 14.88
N LYS A 11 8.50 46.78 14.78
CA LYS A 11 9.07 46.08 15.93
C LYS A 11 10.05 46.99 16.67
N THR A 12 9.73 47.38 17.91
CA THR A 12 10.60 48.21 18.76
C THR A 12 11.16 47.41 19.95
N ASN A 13 11.92 48.05 20.84
CA ASN A 13 12.54 47.36 21.98
C ASN A 13 11.52 46.65 22.89
N ASP A 14 10.30 47.19 22.99
CA ASP A 14 9.21 46.59 23.76
C ASP A 14 8.83 45.20 23.20
N PHE A 15 8.78 45.06 21.87
CA PHE A 15 8.57 43.77 21.20
C PHE A 15 9.70 42.80 21.54
N LYS A 16 10.97 43.22 21.39
CA LYS A 16 12.14 42.37 21.63
C LYS A 16 12.22 41.88 23.08
N PHE A 17 11.85 42.73 24.03
CA PHE A 17 11.81 42.37 25.44
C PHE A 17 10.77 41.27 25.72
N LEU A 18 9.55 41.44 25.19
CA LEU A 18 8.48 40.47 25.32
C LEU A 18 8.83 39.15 24.61
N ASP A 19 9.37 39.24 23.39
CA ASP A 19 9.80 38.11 22.58
C ASP A 19 10.84 37.25 23.30
N LYS A 20 11.89 37.88 23.85
CA LYS A 20 12.91 37.18 24.63
C LYS A 20 12.31 36.48 25.86
N THR A 21 11.40 37.15 26.55
CA THR A 21 10.74 36.58 27.74
C THR A 21 9.90 35.37 27.35
N ILE A 22 9.17 35.44 26.23
CA ILE A 22 8.33 34.35 25.73
C ILE A 22 9.21 33.18 25.26
N SER A 23 10.28 33.43 24.50
CA SER A 23 11.27 32.41 24.10
C SER A 23 11.84 31.66 25.32
N GLU A 24 12.14 32.37 26.41
CA GLU A 24 12.61 31.76 27.65
C GLU A 24 11.54 30.83 28.28
N MET A 25 10.26 31.20 28.24
CA MET A 25 9.17 30.32 28.71
C MET A 25 9.10 29.02 27.92
N TYR A 26 9.31 29.05 26.60
CA TYR A 26 9.37 27.83 25.78
C TYR A 26 10.65 27.04 26.02
N THR A 27 11.77 27.72 26.25
CA THR A 27 13.05 27.06 26.59
C THR A 27 12.96 26.28 27.90
N VAL A 28 12.26 26.82 28.90
CA VAL A 28 12.15 26.20 30.23
C VAL A 28 10.96 25.22 30.33
N GLY A 29 9.82 25.54 29.71
CA GLY A 29 8.57 24.80 29.86
C GLY A 29 8.15 23.97 28.65
N GLY A 30 8.80 24.14 27.49
CA GLY A 30 8.47 23.42 26.25
C GLY A 30 9.09 22.02 26.19
N ALA A 31 8.37 21.09 25.57
CA ALA A 31 8.89 19.78 25.24
C ALA A 31 9.83 19.87 24.03
N ASP A 32 10.86 19.01 24.00
CA ASP A 32 11.65 18.80 22.79
C ASP A 32 10.80 18.07 21.75
N ILE A 33 10.66 18.67 20.58
CA ILE A 33 9.98 18.11 19.41
C ILE A 33 11.01 18.06 18.28
N PHE A 34 11.13 16.91 17.63
CA PHE A 34 11.98 16.77 16.46
C PHE A 34 11.19 17.09 15.20
N VAL A 35 11.79 17.88 14.33
CA VAL A 35 11.17 18.38 13.10
C VAL A 35 11.91 17.80 11.92
N HIS A 36 11.18 17.03 11.11
CA HIS A 36 11.57 16.63 9.77
C HIS A 36 11.05 17.68 8.80
N LYS A 37 11.97 18.48 8.28
CA LYS A 37 11.67 19.63 7.43
C LYS A 37 11.38 19.18 6.00
N TYR A 38 10.18 19.46 5.51
CA TYR A 38 9.80 19.16 4.13
C TYR A 38 10.51 20.11 3.15
N MET A 39 11.14 19.55 2.10
CA MET A 39 11.94 20.32 1.14
C MET A 39 11.27 20.49 -0.23
N GLY A 40 10.24 19.69 -0.53
CA GLY A 40 9.59 19.66 -1.84
C GLY A 40 9.49 18.24 -2.39
N PRO A 41 8.94 18.06 -3.60
CA PRO A 41 9.02 16.78 -4.30
C PRO A 41 10.46 16.44 -4.70
N LYS A 42 10.80 15.15 -4.77
CA LYS A 42 12.13 14.67 -5.16
C LYS A 42 12.46 15.14 -6.58
N ILE A 43 13.63 15.76 -6.74
CA ILE A 43 14.15 16.27 -8.02
C ILE A 43 15.26 15.41 -8.65
N VAL A 44 15.72 14.38 -7.93
CA VAL A 44 16.73 13.42 -8.39
C VAL A 44 16.28 11.98 -8.21
N GLY A 45 16.85 11.08 -9.03
CA GLY A 45 16.60 9.64 -8.99
C GLY A 45 15.37 9.20 -9.79
N ASP A 46 15.01 7.92 -9.69
CA ASP A 46 13.87 7.36 -10.44
C ASP A 46 12.54 8.03 -10.03
N SER A 47 12.44 8.43 -8.76
CA SER A 47 11.32 9.21 -8.22
C SER A 47 11.16 10.61 -8.81
N SER A 48 12.16 11.15 -9.52
CA SER A 48 12.08 12.43 -10.22
C SER A 48 11.82 12.28 -11.72
N VAL A 49 11.77 11.04 -12.23
CA VAL A 49 11.53 10.77 -13.64
C VAL A 49 10.04 10.96 -13.91
N ARG A 50 9.72 11.86 -14.84
CA ARG A 50 8.35 12.16 -15.30
C ARG A 50 8.18 11.74 -16.75
N ASP A 51 6.94 11.44 -17.13
CA ASP A 51 6.62 11.15 -18.52
C ASP A 51 6.96 12.36 -19.40
N GLN A 52 7.86 12.17 -20.36
CA GLN A 52 8.29 13.24 -21.25
C GLN A 52 7.10 13.78 -22.03
N GLY A 53 6.80 15.07 -21.81
CA GLY A 53 5.73 15.79 -22.51
C GLY A 53 4.43 15.91 -21.72
N ASP A 54 4.33 15.30 -20.53
CA ASP A 54 3.23 15.57 -19.62
C ASP A 54 3.47 16.88 -18.87
N VAL A 55 2.82 17.95 -19.34
CA VAL A 55 2.88 19.27 -18.70
C VAL A 55 2.18 19.33 -17.36
N THR A 56 1.39 18.31 -16.99
CA THR A 56 0.76 18.21 -15.68
C THR A 56 1.70 17.66 -14.61
N GLN A 57 2.84 17.09 -15.00
CA GLN A 57 3.86 16.57 -14.08
C GLN A 57 5.23 17.23 -14.34
N PRO A 58 5.42 18.48 -13.89
CA PRO A 58 6.64 19.24 -14.16
C PRO A 58 7.86 18.62 -13.47
N THR A 59 9.02 18.75 -14.12
CA THR A 59 10.33 18.47 -13.51
C THR A 59 10.96 19.79 -13.08
N TYR A 60 11.49 19.85 -11.86
CA TYR A 60 12.10 21.06 -11.29
C TYR A 60 13.61 20.88 -11.13
N ASP A 61 14.37 21.95 -11.39
CA ASP A 61 15.83 21.96 -11.25
C ASP A 61 16.30 22.29 -9.82
N THR A 62 15.38 22.73 -8.96
CA THR A 62 15.69 23.19 -7.60
C THR A 62 14.60 22.74 -6.64
N GLU A 63 15.02 22.27 -5.46
CA GLU A 63 14.12 21.91 -4.38
C GLU A 63 13.46 23.16 -3.81
N ASP A 64 12.13 23.18 -3.85
CA ASP A 64 11.30 24.21 -3.23
C ASP A 64 10.04 23.53 -2.65
N PRO A 65 9.68 23.79 -1.38
CA PRO A 65 8.46 23.25 -0.78
C PRO A 65 7.17 23.71 -1.48
N LEU A 66 7.22 24.75 -2.32
CA LEU A 66 6.11 25.24 -3.12
C LEU A 66 5.92 24.49 -4.44
N ASN A 67 6.88 23.65 -4.84
CA ASN A 67 6.77 22.86 -6.06
C ASN A 67 5.67 21.80 -5.92
N VAL A 68 4.96 21.58 -7.02
CA VAL A 68 3.90 20.57 -7.13
C VAL A 68 4.31 19.54 -8.16
N GLU A 69 4.37 18.29 -7.75
CA GLU A 69 4.73 17.13 -8.55
C GLU A 69 3.64 16.78 -9.56
N ASP A 70 2.38 16.75 -9.14
CA ASP A 70 1.24 16.48 -10.02
C ASP A 70 0.24 17.65 -9.95
N LEU A 71 0.17 18.43 -11.02
CA LEU A 71 -0.71 19.60 -11.14
C LEU A 71 -2.18 19.23 -11.36
N LEU A 72 -2.47 18.00 -11.82
CA LEU A 72 -3.84 17.55 -12.04
C LEU A 72 -4.49 17.17 -10.70
N PHE A 73 -3.76 16.42 -9.88
CA PHE A 73 -4.24 15.99 -8.56
C PHE A 73 -3.83 16.92 -7.42
N LEU A 74 -2.97 17.92 -7.70
CA LEU A 74 -2.44 18.88 -6.75
C LEU A 74 -1.76 18.20 -5.56
N GLU A 75 -0.98 17.16 -5.85
CA GLU A 75 -0.34 16.32 -4.83
C GLU A 75 1.17 16.19 -5.03
N ASN A 76 1.84 15.82 -3.93
CA ASN A 76 3.26 15.50 -3.86
C ASN A 76 3.41 14.12 -3.22
N ARG A 77 3.52 13.08 -4.04
CA ARG A 77 3.65 11.68 -3.65
C ARG A 77 5.07 11.33 -3.25
N ASN A 78 6.06 11.87 -3.95
CA ASN A 78 7.47 11.56 -3.75
C ASN A 78 8.11 12.75 -3.05
N ARG A 79 7.88 12.88 -1.74
CA ARG A 79 8.40 14.00 -0.94
C ARG A 79 9.86 13.78 -0.56
N ASN A 80 10.59 14.88 -0.48
CA ASN A 80 11.94 14.95 0.07
C ASN A 80 11.92 15.66 1.41
N TYR A 81 12.64 15.12 2.39
CA TYR A 81 12.87 15.77 3.67
C TYR A 81 14.35 16.11 3.83
N ASP A 82 14.63 17.11 4.66
CA ASP A 82 16.00 17.43 5.05
C ASP A 82 16.60 16.25 5.83
N ASP A 83 17.86 15.92 5.55
CA ASP A 83 18.58 14.85 6.26
C ASP A 83 18.83 15.23 7.73
N ASP A 84 19.00 16.53 7.99
CA ASP A 84 19.18 17.07 9.33
C ASP A 84 17.85 17.13 10.09
N ILE A 85 17.86 16.61 11.32
CA ILE A 85 16.71 16.67 12.24
C ILE A 85 16.84 17.90 13.13
N TYR A 86 15.86 18.79 13.04
CA TYR A 86 15.85 20.02 13.82
C TYR A 86 15.12 19.82 15.15
N VAL A 87 15.66 20.36 16.23
CA VAL A 87 15.03 20.29 17.56
C VAL A 87 14.40 21.63 17.90
N MET A 88 13.10 21.63 18.21
CA MET A 88 12.39 22.83 18.63
C MET A 88 11.62 22.60 19.93
N ARG A 89 11.50 23.67 20.72
CA ARG A 89 10.70 23.69 21.95
C ARG A 89 9.25 23.98 21.60
N GLY A 90 8.38 23.00 21.77
CA GLY A 90 6.95 23.14 21.52
C GLY A 90 6.12 22.92 22.78
N VAL A 91 4.96 23.56 22.82
CA VAL A 91 3.94 23.35 23.85
C VAL A 91 2.67 22.88 23.17
N TYR A 92 2.05 21.83 23.68
CA TYR A 92 0.77 21.34 23.20
C TYR A 92 -0.10 20.92 24.37
N ASN A 93 -1.42 20.98 24.19
CA ASN A 93 -2.35 20.51 25.19
C ASN A 93 -2.48 18.99 25.08
N VAL A 94 -2.14 18.28 26.15
CA VAL A 94 -2.48 16.86 26.28
C VAL A 94 -3.98 16.77 26.52
N GLN A 95 -4.70 16.09 25.63
CA GLN A 95 -6.15 15.90 25.75
C GLN A 95 -6.44 14.41 25.89
N ASP A 96 -7.35 14.06 26.80
CA ASP A 96 -7.93 12.73 26.88
C ASP A 96 -9.04 12.65 25.81
N ILE A 97 -8.84 11.80 24.79
CA ILE A 97 -9.85 11.59 23.75
C ILE A 97 -10.78 10.46 24.21
N ASP A 98 -12.01 10.83 24.59
CA ASP A 98 -13.07 9.86 24.91
C ASP A 98 -13.71 9.33 23.62
N PHE A 99 -13.77 8.00 23.47
CA PHE A 99 -14.50 7.35 22.38
C PHE A 99 -16.00 7.54 22.56
N ASP A 100 -16.65 8.32 21.69
CA ASP A 100 -18.10 8.40 21.63
C ASP A 100 -18.66 7.24 20.78
N LEU A 101 -19.35 6.30 21.44
CA LEU A 101 -19.95 5.09 20.86
C LEU A 101 -21.43 5.29 20.48
N SER A 102 -21.84 6.50 20.06
CA SER A 102 -23.22 6.71 19.63
C SER A 102 -23.58 5.82 18.41
N GLN A 103 -24.80 5.26 18.49
CA GLN A 103 -25.26 3.95 17.97
C GLN A 103 -25.13 3.66 16.45
N PHE A 104 -24.58 4.56 15.63
CA PHE A 104 -24.43 4.33 14.18
C PHE A 104 -23.11 4.82 13.57
N GLY A 105 -22.11 5.16 14.37
CA GLY A 105 -20.80 5.50 13.81
C GLY A 105 -19.71 5.49 14.85
N LEU A 106 -18.66 4.71 14.60
CA LEU A 106 -17.36 4.88 15.23
C LEU A 106 -16.77 6.19 14.69
N PHE A 107 -17.18 7.33 15.25
CA PHE A 107 -16.55 8.60 14.94
C PHE A 107 -15.31 8.73 15.82
N LEU A 108 -14.15 8.34 15.28
CA LEU A 108 -12.88 8.80 15.83
C LEU A 108 -12.85 10.32 15.61
N ASN A 109 -12.93 11.12 16.68
CA ASN A 109 -12.30 12.43 16.63
C ASN A 109 -10.82 12.16 16.36
N GLY A 110 -10.36 12.41 15.13
CA GLY A 110 -8.98 12.15 14.74
C GLY A 110 -8.05 12.85 15.72
N ASP A 111 -7.05 12.13 16.21
CA ASP A 111 -6.05 12.55 17.22
C ASP A 111 -5.25 13.77 16.73
N THR A 112 -5.91 14.93 16.76
CA THR A 112 -5.41 16.18 16.22
C THR A 112 -4.83 16.98 17.38
N LEU A 113 -3.54 17.26 17.32
CA LEU A 113 -2.87 18.08 18.31
C LEU A 113 -2.68 19.50 17.78
N PHE A 114 -2.85 20.48 18.66
CA PHE A 114 -2.45 21.86 18.40
C PHE A 114 -1.17 22.14 19.18
N VAL A 115 -0.11 22.44 18.45
CA VAL A 115 1.21 22.74 19.03
C VAL A 115 1.54 24.19 18.76
N THR A 116 2.09 24.88 19.75
CA THR A 116 2.63 26.23 19.62
C THR A 116 4.15 26.20 19.74
N PHE A 117 4.79 27.04 18.95
CA PHE A 117 6.24 27.24 18.91
C PHE A 117 6.55 28.74 19.00
N HIS A 118 7.70 29.08 19.57
CA HIS A 118 8.20 30.45 19.50
C HIS A 118 8.55 30.81 18.06
N TYR A 119 7.98 31.91 17.54
CA TYR A 119 8.03 32.23 16.11
C TYR A 119 9.44 32.58 15.65
N ASN A 120 10.18 33.44 16.38
CA ASN A 120 11.51 33.83 15.92
C ASN A 120 12.52 32.68 16.07
N ASP A 121 12.45 31.87 17.13
CA ASP A 121 13.34 30.70 17.30
C ASP A 121 13.10 29.67 16.19
N MET A 122 11.86 29.52 15.75
CA MET A 122 11.51 28.69 14.59
C MET A 122 12.15 29.22 13.30
N ILE A 123 12.11 30.53 13.06
CA ILE A 123 12.77 31.11 11.88
C ILE A 123 14.29 30.97 11.97
N ASP A 124 14.88 31.15 13.14
CA ASP A 124 16.33 31.08 13.33
C ASP A 124 16.86 29.63 13.20
N SER A 125 16.08 28.63 13.59
CA SER A 125 16.46 27.21 13.49
C SER A 125 16.17 26.59 12.13
N LEU A 126 14.96 26.76 11.59
CA LEU A 126 14.54 26.11 10.32
C LEU A 126 14.81 26.99 9.09
N GLY A 127 15.04 28.29 9.27
CA GLY A 127 15.14 29.26 8.18
C GLY A 127 13.78 29.63 7.55
N ARG A 128 12.69 29.00 7.97
CA ARG A 128 11.32 29.26 7.53
C ARG A 128 10.30 28.89 8.60
N LYS A 129 9.06 29.36 8.42
CA LYS A 129 7.93 28.90 9.23
C LYS A 129 7.63 27.43 8.93
N LEU A 130 7.14 26.70 9.94
CA LEU A 130 6.53 25.40 9.74
C LEU A 130 5.30 25.53 8.84
N THR A 131 5.19 24.63 7.88
CA THR A 131 4.14 24.58 6.87
C THR A 131 3.53 23.19 6.80
N ALA A 132 2.41 23.07 6.08
CA ALA A 132 1.84 21.77 5.77
C ALA A 132 2.89 20.86 5.12
N GLY A 133 2.90 19.58 5.51
CA GLY A 133 3.86 18.58 5.02
C GLY A 133 5.09 18.37 5.92
N ASP A 134 5.43 19.33 6.79
CA ASP A 134 6.45 19.10 7.84
C ASP A 134 5.98 18.00 8.80
N VAL A 135 6.90 17.16 9.26
CA VAL A 135 6.59 16.07 10.18
C VAL A 135 7.25 16.33 11.53
N LEU A 136 6.48 16.12 12.59
CA LEU A 136 6.88 16.29 13.98
C LEU A 136 6.95 14.92 14.66
N GLU A 137 8.08 14.62 15.28
CA GLU A 137 8.22 13.50 16.22
C GLU A 137 8.08 14.01 17.65
N PHE A 138 7.33 13.28 18.48
CA PHE A 138 7.12 13.59 19.89
C PHE A 138 7.82 12.57 20.78
N PRO A 139 9.07 12.83 21.23
CA PRO A 139 9.84 11.92 22.07
C PRO A 139 9.14 11.55 23.38
N ASN A 140 8.32 12.44 23.93
CA ASN A 140 7.59 12.22 25.17
C ASN A 140 6.34 11.34 25.00
N LEU A 141 5.83 11.18 23.77
CA LEU A 141 4.74 10.26 23.43
C LEU A 141 5.24 8.91 22.91
N LYS A 142 6.56 8.67 22.98
CA LYS A 142 7.17 7.41 22.60
C LYS A 142 6.64 6.28 23.47
N ASP A 143 6.09 5.24 22.85
CA ASP A 143 5.57 4.08 23.57
C ASP A 143 6.69 3.07 23.83
N TYR A 144 7.10 2.92 25.09
CA TYR A 144 8.15 1.99 25.52
C TYR A 144 7.64 0.55 25.75
N HIS A 145 6.32 0.33 25.71
CA HIS A 145 5.70 -0.95 26.04
C HIS A 145 4.65 -1.36 25.00
N PRO A 146 5.02 -1.50 23.71
CA PRO A 146 4.09 -1.98 22.70
C PRO A 146 3.62 -3.41 23.02
N LEU A 147 2.36 -3.69 22.72
CA LEU A 147 1.74 -5.02 22.94
C LEU A 147 2.18 -6.07 21.92
N ASP A 148 2.59 -5.64 20.72
CA ASP A 148 3.13 -6.56 19.72
C ASP A 148 4.56 -6.95 20.11
N THR A 149 4.74 -8.22 20.45
CA THR A 149 6.00 -8.80 20.94
C THR A 149 6.68 -9.68 19.90
N ASN A 150 6.24 -9.60 18.64
CA ASN A 150 6.81 -10.40 17.56
C ASN A 150 8.28 -9.99 17.30
N ASP A 151 9.17 -10.81 17.85
CA ASP A 151 10.61 -10.92 17.65
C ASP A 151 11.51 -9.74 18.07
N LEU A 152 11.95 -9.85 19.34
CA LEU A 152 13.33 -9.68 19.85
C LEU A 152 13.67 -8.53 20.80
N ILE A 153 12.95 -7.41 20.87
CA ILE A 153 13.05 -6.41 21.97
C ILE A 153 11.76 -5.56 21.90
N PRO A 154 11.06 -5.26 23.01
CA PRO A 154 10.04 -4.21 23.04
C PRO A 154 10.70 -2.89 22.64
N LYS A 155 10.55 -2.51 21.37
CA LYS A 155 11.16 -1.30 20.83
C LYS A 155 10.26 -0.12 21.09
N ALA A 156 10.86 0.97 21.52
CA ALA A 156 10.12 2.17 21.81
C ALA A 156 9.63 2.78 20.48
N LEU A 157 8.32 2.82 20.25
CA LEU A 157 7.74 3.27 18.99
C LEU A 157 7.68 4.80 18.92
N PRO A 158 8.35 5.44 17.95
CA PRO A 158 8.25 6.88 17.76
C PRO A 158 6.84 7.25 17.30
N ARG A 159 6.38 8.43 17.72
CA ARG A 159 5.06 8.94 17.34
C ARG A 159 5.23 10.16 16.44
N TYR A 160 4.85 9.99 15.18
CA TYR A 160 4.94 11.00 14.14
C TYR A 160 3.57 11.65 13.88
N TYR A 161 3.58 12.97 13.75
CA TYR A 161 2.43 13.75 13.32
C TYR A 161 2.83 14.62 12.13
N VAL A 162 1.95 14.73 11.14
CA VAL A 162 2.12 15.64 10.01
C VAL A 162 1.42 16.96 10.26
N VAL A 163 2.08 18.07 9.93
CA VAL A 163 1.47 19.40 9.95
C VAL A 163 0.46 19.51 8.82
N GLN A 164 -0.79 19.84 9.19
CA GLN A 164 -1.90 20.05 8.26
C GLN A 164 -2.06 21.52 7.91
N ASP A 165 -1.96 22.39 8.90
CA ASP A 165 -2.12 23.82 8.74
C ASP A 165 -1.37 24.56 9.85
N ALA A 166 -1.02 25.81 9.60
CA ALA A 166 -0.30 26.65 10.54
C ALA A 166 -0.68 28.12 10.42
N ALA A 167 -0.83 28.77 11.57
CA ALA A 167 -1.18 30.18 11.66
C ALA A 167 -0.56 30.81 12.93
N PHE A 168 -0.56 32.14 13.01
CA PHE A 168 -0.19 32.79 14.27
C PHE A 168 -1.14 32.36 15.40
N ALA A 169 -0.57 32.02 16.56
CA ALA A 169 -1.36 31.66 17.71
C ALA A 169 -2.07 32.90 18.26
N ALA A 170 -3.38 32.81 18.53
CA ALA A 170 -4.14 33.93 19.09
C ALA A 170 -3.59 34.38 20.46
N GLU A 171 -3.11 33.44 21.27
CA GLU A 171 -2.43 33.69 22.55
C GLU A 171 -1.04 34.32 22.42
N GLY A 172 -0.46 34.30 21.21
CA GLY A 172 0.87 34.83 20.93
C GLY A 172 0.91 36.33 20.67
N PHE A 173 -0.24 37.02 20.66
CA PHE A 173 -0.28 38.46 20.46
C PHE A 173 -0.05 39.18 21.78
N SER A 174 1.06 39.93 21.85
CA SER A 174 1.37 40.75 23.03
C SER A 174 0.62 42.09 23.01
N PRO A 175 0.68 42.93 24.07
CA PRO A 175 0.09 44.27 24.06
C PRO A 175 0.60 45.20 22.94
N THR A 176 1.70 44.82 22.28
CA THR A 176 2.22 45.48 21.07
C THR A 176 1.48 45.07 19.79
N TRP A 177 0.49 44.16 19.87
CA TRP A 177 -0.30 43.58 18.77
C TRP A 177 0.53 42.86 17.69
N LEU A 178 1.78 42.54 18.00
CA LEU A 178 2.64 41.74 17.13
C LEU A 178 2.68 40.30 17.64
N PRO A 179 2.66 39.30 16.74
CA PRO A 179 2.66 37.90 17.13
C PRO A 179 4.07 37.43 17.52
N HIS A 180 4.11 36.57 18.52
CA HIS A 180 5.33 35.90 19.00
C HIS A 180 5.28 34.38 18.85
N LEU A 181 4.11 33.80 18.61
CA LEU A 181 3.90 32.35 18.60
C LEU A 181 3.31 31.87 17.27
N TRP A 182 3.79 30.72 16.82
CA TRP A 182 3.29 30.00 15.67
C TRP A 182 2.53 28.76 16.12
N ARG A 183 1.27 28.63 15.73
CA ARG A 183 0.43 27.47 16.04
C ARG A 183 0.33 26.58 14.82
N VAL A 184 0.65 25.31 14.99
CA VAL A 184 0.44 24.26 13.98
C VAL A 184 -0.67 23.32 14.44
N LYS A 185 -1.51 22.90 13.48
CA LYS A 185 -2.45 21.79 13.63
C LYS A 185 -1.79 20.56 13.04
N VAL A 186 -1.65 19.51 13.84
CA VAL A 186 -1.01 18.27 13.41
C VAL A 186 -1.93 17.08 13.57
N THR A 187 -1.83 16.11 12.67
CA THR A 187 -2.59 14.85 12.69
C THR A 187 -1.63 13.68 12.65
N PRO A 188 -1.99 12.48 13.15
CA PRO A 188 -1.08 11.34 13.14
C PRO A 188 -0.65 11.04 11.72
N MET A 189 0.64 10.80 11.53
CA MET A 189 1.18 10.46 10.22
C MET A 189 0.72 9.05 9.83
N GLN A 190 0.23 8.89 8.61
CA GLN A 190 -0.07 7.58 8.04
C GLN A 190 1.14 7.07 7.26
N ALA A 191 1.35 5.76 7.27
CA ALA A 191 2.39 5.13 6.46
C ALA A 191 1.97 5.14 4.98
N THR A 192 2.38 6.18 4.27
CA THR A 192 2.16 6.36 2.84
C THR A 192 3.49 6.63 2.14
N GLN A 193 3.50 6.47 0.82
CA GLN A 193 4.67 6.77 -0.02
C GLN A 193 5.23 8.19 0.21
N GLU A 194 4.37 9.14 0.59
CA GLU A 194 4.77 10.52 0.89
C GLU A 194 5.81 10.63 2.00
N PHE A 195 5.84 9.68 2.94
CA PHE A 195 6.71 9.72 4.12
C PHE A 195 7.79 8.64 4.09
N ASP A 196 8.00 8.00 2.94
CA ASP A 196 8.96 6.90 2.77
C ASP A 196 10.38 7.32 3.17
N ASP A 197 10.75 8.58 2.92
CA ASP A 197 12.05 9.14 3.30
C ASP A 197 12.31 9.19 4.82
N ILE A 198 11.23 9.20 5.61
CA ILE A 198 11.28 9.13 7.08
C ILE A 198 11.11 7.68 7.54
N LEU A 199 10.17 6.95 6.94
CA LEU A 199 9.74 5.63 7.39
C LEU A 199 10.66 4.48 6.99
N ASN A 200 11.38 4.60 5.86
CA ASN A 200 12.28 3.57 5.34
C ASN A 200 13.67 3.60 6.04
N LYS A 201 13.81 4.41 7.09
CA LYS A 201 15.00 4.43 7.95
C LYS A 201 14.96 3.25 8.92
N PRO A 202 16.12 2.68 9.29
CA PRO A 202 16.17 1.61 10.28
C PRO A 202 15.66 2.13 11.62
N ILE A 203 14.79 1.36 12.29
CA ILE A 203 14.25 1.74 13.60
C ILE A 203 15.36 1.79 14.68
N ASP A 204 16.42 1.02 14.48
CA ASP A 204 17.61 0.98 15.32
C ASP A 204 18.84 1.21 14.44
N PRO A 205 19.50 2.38 14.54
CA PRO A 205 20.71 2.68 13.79
C PRO A 205 21.84 1.66 14.02
N ASP A 206 21.91 1.05 15.21
CA ASP A 206 22.95 0.09 15.58
C ASP A 206 22.61 -1.34 15.10
N ASN A 207 21.36 -1.60 14.71
CA ASN A 207 20.91 -2.87 14.16
C ASN A 207 19.95 -2.71 12.96
N PRO A 208 20.49 -2.38 11.77
CA PRO A 208 19.68 -2.15 10.56
C PRO A 208 18.87 -3.37 10.09
N SER A 209 19.24 -4.57 10.50
CA SER A 209 18.51 -5.81 10.14
C SER A 209 17.20 -5.99 10.90
N ALA A 210 16.90 -5.11 11.86
CA ALA A 210 15.78 -5.26 12.77
C ALA A 210 14.51 -4.50 12.33
N GLY A 211 14.37 -4.28 11.02
CA GLY A 211 13.22 -3.64 10.38
C GLY A 211 13.35 -2.13 10.21
N THR A 212 12.51 -1.57 9.33
CA THR A 212 12.37 -0.13 9.14
C THR A 212 11.30 0.43 10.07
N ILE A 213 11.20 1.75 10.19
CA ILE A 213 10.12 2.40 10.95
C ILE A 213 8.74 2.08 10.32
N GLU A 214 8.66 1.96 8.99
CA GLU A 214 7.41 1.58 8.28
C GLU A 214 6.85 0.26 8.80
N ASP A 215 7.70 -0.75 9.00
CA ASP A 215 7.27 -2.09 9.41
C ASP A 215 6.51 -2.11 10.75
N PHE A 216 6.80 -1.14 11.63
CA PHE A 216 6.22 -1.05 12.97
C PHE A 216 5.11 0.00 13.10
N VAL A 217 5.16 1.07 12.30
CA VAL A 217 4.16 2.16 12.34
C VAL A 217 3.00 1.90 11.38
N SER A 218 3.23 1.10 10.33
CA SER A 218 2.25 0.82 9.28
C SER A 218 1.30 -0.32 9.64
N MET A 219 0.05 -0.20 9.21
CA MET A 219 -0.93 -1.31 9.21
C MET A 219 -0.77 -2.23 8.00
N LYS A 220 0.08 -1.87 7.02
CA LYS A 220 0.23 -2.57 5.74
C LYS A 220 0.47 -4.07 5.89
N LYS A 221 1.34 -4.49 6.81
CA LYS A 221 1.57 -5.92 7.07
C LYS A 221 0.29 -6.63 7.50
N LYS A 222 -0.49 -6.00 8.39
CA LYS A 222 -1.75 -6.56 8.86
C LYS A 222 -2.80 -6.60 7.77
N ASP A 223 -2.88 -5.56 6.96
CA ASP A 223 -3.80 -5.49 5.83
C ASP A 223 -3.47 -6.55 4.77
N LEU A 224 -2.19 -6.83 4.52
CA LEU A 224 -1.75 -7.94 3.68
C LEU A 224 -2.14 -9.30 4.27
N GLU A 225 -1.89 -9.54 5.56
CA GLU A 225 -2.32 -10.78 6.23
C GLU A 225 -3.84 -10.99 6.13
N ILE A 226 -4.62 -9.93 6.31
CA ILE A 226 -6.09 -9.96 6.19
C ILE A 226 -6.48 -10.25 4.73
N ASN A 227 -5.86 -9.57 3.77
CA ASN A 227 -6.12 -9.79 2.35
C ASN A 227 -5.81 -11.23 1.95
N ASP A 228 -4.66 -11.78 2.39
CA ASP A 228 -4.27 -13.15 2.11
C ASP A 228 -5.26 -14.15 2.73
N ALA A 229 -5.72 -13.90 3.96
CA ALA A 229 -6.76 -14.72 4.58
C ALA A 229 -8.10 -14.66 3.83
N ILE A 230 -8.48 -13.49 3.31
CA ILE A 230 -9.67 -13.32 2.47
C ILE A 230 -9.51 -14.07 1.15
N VAL A 231 -8.35 -13.98 0.50
CA VAL A 231 -8.05 -14.70 -0.74
C VAL A 231 -8.10 -16.20 -0.50
N GLN A 232 -7.46 -16.70 0.56
CA GLN A 232 -7.50 -18.13 0.92
C GLN A 232 -8.94 -18.61 1.16
N GLN A 233 -9.76 -17.83 1.85
CA GLN A 233 -11.17 -18.17 2.05
C GLN A 233 -11.95 -18.15 0.72
N ALA A 234 -11.69 -17.15 -0.13
CA ALA A 234 -12.33 -17.05 -1.44
C ALA A 234 -11.98 -18.24 -2.35
N GLU A 235 -10.75 -18.75 -2.29
CA GLU A 235 -10.30 -19.94 -3.01
C GLU A 235 -11.02 -21.21 -2.54
N VAL A 236 -11.37 -21.31 -1.25
CA VAL A 236 -12.16 -22.44 -0.73
C VAL A 236 -13.61 -22.36 -1.20
N GLU A 237 -14.21 -21.16 -1.17
CA GLU A 237 -15.61 -20.97 -1.54
C GLU A 237 -15.85 -21.05 -3.05
N VAL A 238 -14.91 -20.54 -3.86
CA VAL A 238 -14.98 -20.54 -5.31
C VAL A 238 -13.65 -21.01 -5.92
N PRO A 239 -13.35 -22.32 -5.89
CA PRO A 239 -12.05 -22.84 -6.32
C PRO A 239 -11.76 -22.64 -7.80
N ARG A 240 -12.80 -22.57 -8.63
CA ARG A 240 -12.66 -22.47 -10.08
C ARG A 240 -13.68 -21.51 -10.67
N SER A 241 -13.25 -20.83 -11.72
CA SER A 241 -14.08 -20.10 -12.67
C SER A 241 -15.20 -20.98 -13.25
N GLY A 242 -16.22 -20.31 -13.77
CA GLY A 242 -17.38 -20.95 -14.39
C GLY A 242 -18.38 -21.52 -13.38
N TYR A 243 -19.22 -22.44 -13.85
CA TYR A 243 -20.29 -23.02 -13.05
C TYR A 243 -19.91 -24.43 -12.60
N ASP A 244 -20.03 -24.70 -11.30
CA ASP A 244 -19.93 -26.06 -10.79
C ASP A 244 -21.24 -26.81 -10.99
N ASN A 245 -21.22 -27.78 -11.89
CA ASN A 245 -22.35 -28.63 -12.22
C ASN A 245 -22.25 -30.04 -11.63
N THR A 246 -21.21 -30.36 -10.86
CA THR A 246 -20.96 -31.70 -10.33
C THR A 246 -22.05 -32.21 -9.39
N ALA A 247 -22.76 -31.31 -8.70
CA ALA A 247 -23.84 -31.64 -7.79
C ALA A 247 -25.17 -31.99 -8.51
N PHE A 248 -25.29 -31.72 -9.81
CA PHE A 248 -26.52 -31.97 -10.55
C PHE A 248 -26.50 -33.33 -11.24
N TYR A 249 -27.62 -34.04 -11.17
CA TYR A 249 -27.84 -35.19 -12.03
C TYR A 249 -28.14 -34.72 -13.46
N VAL A 250 -27.35 -35.19 -14.42
CA VAL A 250 -27.45 -34.77 -15.81
C VAL A 250 -28.16 -35.84 -16.62
N THR A 251 -29.33 -35.51 -17.17
CA THR A 251 -29.98 -36.35 -18.17
C THR A 251 -29.23 -36.18 -19.49
N ALA A 252 -28.57 -37.25 -19.92
CA ALA A 252 -27.86 -37.25 -21.18
C ALA A 252 -28.84 -37.16 -22.36
N THR A 253 -28.46 -36.42 -23.41
CA THR A 253 -29.32 -36.16 -24.58
C THR A 253 -28.68 -36.64 -25.87
N VAL A 254 -29.53 -36.94 -26.85
CA VAL A 254 -29.17 -37.13 -28.27
C VAL A 254 -30.17 -36.27 -29.04
N ASP A 255 -29.68 -35.37 -29.90
CA ASP A 255 -30.53 -34.44 -30.67
C ASP A 255 -31.53 -33.66 -29.78
N ASP A 256 -31.03 -33.12 -28.65
CA ASP A 256 -31.79 -32.35 -27.64
C ASP A 256 -32.92 -33.09 -26.90
N GLU A 257 -33.04 -34.41 -27.09
CA GLU A 257 -34.02 -35.27 -26.42
C GLU A 257 -33.35 -36.26 -25.44
N PRO A 258 -34.03 -36.65 -24.34
CA PRO A 258 -33.51 -37.65 -23.42
C PRO A 258 -33.17 -38.97 -24.11
N VAL A 259 -32.00 -39.51 -23.78
CA VAL A 259 -31.49 -40.76 -24.36
C VAL A 259 -32.44 -41.94 -24.12
N LYS A 260 -32.74 -42.66 -25.20
CA LYS A 260 -33.53 -43.90 -25.16
C LYS A 260 -32.61 -45.09 -24.79
N PRO A 261 -33.14 -46.14 -24.13
CA PRO A 261 -32.39 -47.36 -23.85
C PRO A 261 -31.72 -47.93 -25.11
N GLY A 262 -30.41 -48.11 -25.08
CA GLY A 262 -29.62 -48.64 -26.21
C GLY A 262 -28.97 -47.59 -27.12
N THR A 263 -29.10 -46.29 -26.82
CA THR A 263 -28.39 -45.22 -27.54
C THR A 263 -27.32 -44.58 -26.65
N THR A 264 -26.15 -44.26 -27.22
CA THR A 264 -25.10 -43.54 -26.52
C THR A 264 -25.28 -42.02 -26.70
N PRO A 265 -25.33 -41.24 -25.62
CA PRO A 265 -25.35 -39.77 -25.67
C PRO A 265 -24.16 -39.19 -26.43
N SER A 266 -24.39 -38.10 -27.18
CA SER A 266 -23.34 -37.38 -27.93
C SER A 266 -22.81 -36.14 -27.20
N VAL A 267 -23.52 -35.67 -26.16
CA VAL A 267 -23.20 -34.48 -25.37
C VAL A 267 -23.56 -34.69 -23.89
N ASP A 268 -23.04 -33.83 -23.01
CA ASP A 268 -23.33 -33.81 -21.57
C ASP A 268 -24.68 -33.17 -21.22
N GLY A 269 -25.73 -33.67 -21.89
CA GLY A 269 -27.11 -33.31 -21.62
C GLY A 269 -27.41 -31.81 -21.73
N TYR A 270 -28.37 -31.33 -20.93
CA TYR A 270 -28.80 -29.92 -20.90
C TYR A 270 -27.85 -28.97 -20.15
N LEU A 271 -26.78 -29.48 -19.54
CA LEU A 271 -25.82 -28.66 -18.79
C LEU A 271 -24.66 -28.16 -19.65
N VAL A 272 -24.65 -28.47 -20.96
CA VAL A 272 -23.70 -27.89 -21.91
C VAL A 272 -23.96 -26.40 -22.03
N GLY A 273 -23.13 -25.61 -21.36
CA GLY A 273 -23.23 -24.15 -21.32
C GLY A 273 -21.86 -23.47 -21.23
N TYR A 274 -21.86 -22.14 -21.26
CA TYR A 274 -20.63 -21.36 -21.12
C TYR A 274 -19.93 -21.66 -19.77
N MET A 275 -18.66 -22.09 -19.84
CA MET A 275 -17.81 -22.42 -18.69
C MET A 275 -18.37 -23.49 -17.73
N THR A 276 -18.96 -24.54 -18.28
CA THR A 276 -19.48 -25.69 -17.52
C THR A 276 -18.56 -26.91 -17.52
N GLY A 277 -17.58 -26.96 -18.43
CA GLY A 277 -16.75 -28.14 -18.64
C GLY A 277 -15.71 -28.38 -17.55
N ASN A 278 -15.74 -29.56 -16.94
CA ASN A 278 -15.01 -29.86 -15.69
C ASN A 278 -14.07 -31.07 -15.77
N ASN A 279 -13.92 -31.68 -16.96
CA ASN A 279 -13.17 -32.90 -17.26
C ASN A 279 -13.71 -34.18 -16.58
N VAL A 280 -14.94 -34.13 -16.06
CA VAL A 280 -15.57 -35.25 -15.35
C VAL A 280 -16.77 -35.72 -16.14
N PRO A 281 -16.87 -37.02 -16.46
CA PRO A 281 -18.03 -37.54 -17.15
C PRO A 281 -19.31 -37.38 -16.29
N PRO A 282 -20.48 -37.23 -16.92
CA PRO A 282 -21.75 -37.09 -16.22
C PRO A 282 -22.00 -38.19 -15.20
N ASN A 283 -22.64 -37.80 -14.09
CA ASN A 283 -23.14 -38.72 -13.07
C ASN A 283 -22.06 -39.64 -12.46
N GLY A 284 -20.78 -39.25 -12.52
CA GLY A 284 -19.68 -40.00 -11.90
C GLY A 284 -19.31 -41.30 -12.63
N LEU A 285 -19.58 -41.40 -13.93
CA LEU A 285 -19.20 -42.57 -14.72
C LEU A 285 -17.67 -42.75 -14.77
N PRO A 286 -17.14 -43.98 -14.96
CA PRO A 286 -15.70 -44.19 -15.08
C PRO A 286 -15.12 -43.50 -16.32
N VAL A 287 -13.91 -42.93 -16.20
CA VAL A 287 -13.16 -42.31 -17.30
C VAL A 287 -11.72 -42.83 -17.33
N THR A 288 -11.20 -43.09 -18.52
CA THR A 288 -9.78 -43.41 -18.74
C THR A 288 -9.02 -42.15 -19.17
N SER A 289 -8.05 -41.71 -18.38
CA SER A 289 -7.22 -40.54 -18.73
C SER A 289 -5.93 -40.94 -19.46
N GLY A 290 -5.49 -40.14 -20.43
CA GLY A 290 -4.25 -40.39 -21.15
C GLY A 290 -3.98 -39.41 -22.30
N VAL A 291 -2.85 -39.61 -22.99
CA VAL A 291 -2.47 -38.83 -24.19
C VAL A 291 -2.89 -39.50 -25.50
N SER A 292 -3.47 -40.69 -25.43
CA SER A 292 -4.01 -41.46 -26.55
C SER A 292 -5.33 -42.11 -26.16
N PHE A 293 -6.16 -42.44 -27.15
CA PHE A 293 -7.40 -43.18 -26.88
C PHE A 293 -7.13 -44.63 -26.46
N PRO A 294 -7.97 -45.22 -25.57
CA PRO A 294 -7.94 -46.65 -25.27
C PRO A 294 -8.05 -47.53 -26.52
N ALA A 295 -7.26 -48.59 -26.59
CA ALA A 295 -7.18 -49.46 -27.77
C ALA A 295 -8.41 -50.37 -27.96
N ASN A 296 -9.10 -50.74 -26.88
CA ASN A 296 -10.27 -51.62 -26.90
C ASN A 296 -11.44 -50.99 -26.12
N PRO A 297 -12.10 -49.95 -26.64
CA PRO A 297 -13.20 -49.30 -25.95
C PRO A 297 -14.52 -50.05 -26.10
N GLY A 298 -15.29 -50.12 -25.01
CA GLY A 298 -16.69 -50.46 -25.02
C GLY A 298 -17.56 -49.27 -25.43
N SER A 299 -18.73 -49.55 -26.03
CA SER A 299 -19.72 -48.51 -26.30
C SER A 299 -20.15 -47.84 -25.00
N GLY A 300 -20.05 -46.51 -24.95
CA GLY A 300 -20.35 -45.70 -23.77
C GLY A 300 -19.15 -45.34 -22.90
N ASP A 301 -17.96 -45.89 -23.16
CA ASP A 301 -16.73 -45.58 -22.41
C ASP A 301 -16.31 -44.11 -22.58
N TYR A 302 -15.76 -43.53 -21.52
CA TYR A 302 -15.19 -42.18 -21.53
C TYR A 302 -13.66 -42.19 -21.56
N ALA A 303 -13.09 -41.28 -22.34
CA ALA A 303 -11.66 -41.02 -22.36
C ALA A 303 -11.38 -39.52 -22.21
N LEU A 304 -10.56 -39.17 -21.21
CA LEU A 304 -10.06 -37.81 -21.00
C LEU A 304 -8.69 -37.67 -21.65
N ARG A 305 -8.59 -36.79 -22.64
CA ARG A 305 -7.35 -36.50 -23.36
C ARG A 305 -6.62 -35.31 -22.71
N LEU A 306 -5.45 -35.60 -22.14
CA LEU A 306 -4.61 -34.64 -21.41
C LEU A 306 -3.62 -33.88 -22.31
N ASP A 307 -3.56 -34.22 -23.60
CA ASP A 307 -2.68 -33.60 -24.60
C ASP A 307 -3.31 -32.42 -25.34
N TYR A 308 -4.62 -32.19 -25.16
CA TYR A 308 -5.29 -31.01 -25.71
C TYR A 308 -5.21 -29.84 -24.73
N PHE A 309 -5.20 -28.62 -25.27
CA PHE A 309 -5.30 -27.38 -24.48
C PHE A 309 -6.54 -26.58 -24.93
N PRO A 310 -7.59 -26.48 -24.10
CA PRO A 310 -7.80 -27.20 -22.82
C PRO A 310 -7.95 -28.73 -23.00
N ASN A 311 -7.80 -29.48 -21.90
CA ASN A 311 -8.06 -30.92 -21.86
C ASN A 311 -9.47 -31.22 -22.39
N ARG A 312 -9.68 -32.40 -22.99
CA ARG A 312 -10.95 -32.72 -23.65
C ARG A 312 -11.50 -34.08 -23.26
N LEU A 313 -12.78 -34.12 -22.95
CA LEU A 313 -13.51 -35.36 -22.66
C LEU A 313 -14.16 -35.91 -23.93
N PHE A 314 -14.02 -37.21 -24.13
CA PHE A 314 -14.63 -37.94 -25.25
C PHE A 314 -15.44 -39.13 -24.75
N ARG A 315 -16.44 -39.54 -25.53
CA ARG A 315 -17.23 -40.75 -25.32
C ARG A 315 -17.26 -41.62 -26.57
N PHE A 316 -17.13 -42.93 -26.42
CA PHE A 316 -17.17 -43.87 -27.53
C PHE A 316 -18.62 -44.24 -27.91
N ASP A 317 -19.04 -43.98 -29.14
CA ASP A 317 -20.41 -44.26 -29.64
C ASP A 317 -20.60 -45.73 -30.10
N GLY A 318 -19.54 -46.55 -30.00
CA GLY A 318 -19.48 -47.92 -30.54
C GLY A 318 -18.73 -48.01 -31.87
N THR A 319 -18.48 -46.88 -32.55
CA THR A 319 -17.71 -46.79 -33.80
C THR A 319 -16.53 -45.81 -33.69
N ARG A 320 -16.72 -44.67 -33.01
CA ARG A 320 -15.75 -43.58 -32.89
C ARG A 320 -15.85 -42.84 -31.55
N TRP A 321 -14.81 -42.08 -31.24
CA TRP A 321 -14.79 -41.16 -30.12
C TRP A 321 -15.45 -39.83 -30.51
N VAL A 322 -16.52 -39.46 -29.81
CA VAL A 322 -17.24 -38.19 -29.97
C VAL A 322 -16.81 -37.25 -28.85
N LYS A 323 -16.52 -35.99 -29.19
CA LYS A 323 -16.17 -34.96 -28.21
C LYS A 323 -17.42 -34.63 -27.38
N VAL A 324 -17.24 -34.58 -26.06
CA VAL A 324 -18.28 -34.29 -25.09
C VAL A 324 -18.14 -32.87 -24.54
N GLU A 325 -16.97 -32.55 -23.95
CA GLU A 325 -16.71 -31.23 -23.38
C GLU A 325 -15.22 -30.86 -23.44
N ASP A 326 -14.95 -29.57 -23.25
CA ASP A 326 -13.61 -29.01 -23.03
C ASP A 326 -13.47 -28.61 -21.55
N GLY A 327 -12.35 -28.94 -20.90
CA GLY A 327 -12.03 -28.54 -19.53
C GLY A 327 -11.65 -27.07 -19.44
N VAL A 328 -12.66 -26.20 -19.45
CA VAL A 328 -12.50 -24.74 -19.56
C VAL A 328 -12.46 -24.01 -18.22
N ARG A 329 -12.74 -24.69 -17.11
CA ARG A 329 -12.70 -24.11 -15.75
C ARG A 329 -11.26 -24.03 -15.25
N THR A 330 -10.77 -22.82 -15.03
CA THR A 330 -9.47 -22.50 -14.41
C THR A 330 -9.64 -22.02 -12.98
N GLU A 331 -8.57 -22.02 -12.20
CA GLU A 331 -8.53 -21.37 -10.89
C GLU A 331 -8.65 -19.84 -11.04
N LEU A 332 -9.17 -19.17 -10.01
CA LEU A 332 -9.45 -17.73 -10.04
C LEU A 332 -8.27 -16.87 -9.62
N THR A 333 -7.45 -17.38 -8.70
CA THR A 333 -6.26 -16.67 -8.23
C THR A 333 -5.13 -16.83 -9.26
N PRO A 334 -4.52 -15.72 -9.71
CA PRO A 334 -3.30 -15.77 -10.51
C PRO A 334 -2.15 -16.42 -9.73
N GLY A 335 -1.37 -17.29 -10.39
CA GLY A 335 -0.21 -17.94 -9.77
C GLY A 335 0.48 -18.94 -10.70
N ASP A 336 1.79 -19.13 -10.50
CA ASP A 336 2.67 -19.97 -11.33
C ASP A 336 2.21 -21.45 -11.41
N THR A 337 1.52 -21.94 -10.38
CA THR A 337 1.00 -23.32 -10.33
C THR A 337 -0.38 -23.48 -10.98
N ASP A 338 -1.21 -22.45 -10.94
CA ASP A 338 -2.67 -22.63 -10.88
C ASP A 338 -3.44 -21.89 -11.99
N ASN A 339 -2.86 -20.81 -12.54
CA ASN A 339 -3.47 -20.03 -13.62
C ASN A 339 -2.45 -19.69 -14.73
N LYS A 340 -2.03 -20.72 -15.48
CA LYS A 340 -1.00 -20.65 -16.54
C LYS A 340 -1.49 -19.97 -17.83
N THR A 341 -2.13 -18.83 -17.73
CA THR A 341 -2.40 -18.01 -18.91
C THR A 341 -1.09 -17.45 -19.46
N LEU A 342 -1.07 -17.13 -20.76
CA LEU A 342 0.07 -16.45 -21.36
C LEU A 342 0.36 -15.12 -20.66
N LYS A 343 -0.67 -14.40 -20.22
CA LYS A 343 -0.52 -13.16 -19.47
C LYS A 343 0.21 -13.40 -18.13
N GLU A 344 -0.16 -14.47 -17.42
CA GLU A 344 0.48 -14.83 -16.15
C GLU A 344 1.96 -15.12 -16.32
N SER A 345 2.34 -15.83 -17.39
CA SER A 345 3.75 -16.12 -17.68
C SER A 345 4.64 -14.87 -17.84
N PHE A 346 4.05 -13.69 -18.06
CA PHE A 346 4.78 -12.42 -18.06
C PHE A 346 4.71 -11.68 -16.72
N GLN A 347 3.64 -11.84 -15.93
CA GLN A 347 3.37 -11.06 -14.72
C GLN A 347 3.95 -11.69 -13.44
N SER A 348 3.91 -13.02 -13.33
CA SER A 348 4.39 -13.76 -12.15
C SER A 348 5.78 -14.39 -12.34
N ASN A 349 6.51 -14.02 -13.40
CA ASN A 349 7.75 -14.70 -13.78
C ASN A 349 8.86 -14.58 -12.72
N THR A 350 9.06 -15.64 -11.94
CA THR A 350 10.13 -15.73 -10.94
C THR A 350 11.44 -16.32 -11.48
N ALA A 351 11.52 -16.63 -12.78
CA ALA A 351 12.69 -17.26 -13.36
C ALA A 351 13.92 -16.34 -13.28
N THR A 352 15.09 -16.94 -13.14
CA THR A 352 16.37 -16.24 -13.18
C THR A 352 17.14 -16.59 -14.45
N VAL A 353 17.91 -15.63 -14.95
CA VAL A 353 18.86 -15.81 -16.05
C VAL A 353 20.26 -15.77 -15.49
N GLN A 354 21.09 -16.75 -15.85
CA GLN A 354 22.51 -16.73 -15.54
C GLN A 354 23.22 -15.73 -16.45
N THR A 355 23.96 -14.81 -15.83
CA THR A 355 24.85 -13.88 -16.52
C THR A 355 26.30 -14.22 -16.20
N THR A 356 27.18 -13.93 -17.14
CA THR A 356 28.63 -14.18 -17.02
C THR A 356 29.32 -13.30 -15.97
N ASP A 357 28.74 -12.15 -15.65
CA ASP A 357 29.33 -11.08 -14.84
C ASP A 357 28.64 -10.91 -13.48
N ARG A 358 27.33 -11.18 -13.39
CA ARG A 358 26.51 -10.88 -12.20
C ARG A 358 25.82 -12.11 -11.59
N GLY A 359 26.08 -13.31 -12.11
CA GLY A 359 25.44 -14.55 -11.67
C GLY A 359 23.96 -14.59 -12.05
N ASN A 360 23.14 -15.24 -11.22
CA ASN A 360 21.70 -15.30 -11.42
C ASN A 360 21.05 -13.94 -11.17
N ILE A 361 20.38 -13.40 -12.18
CA ILE A 361 19.55 -12.20 -12.06
C ILE A 361 18.09 -12.55 -12.38
N PRO A 362 17.10 -11.84 -11.80
CA PRO A 362 15.69 -12.01 -12.19
C PRO A 362 15.50 -11.78 -13.68
N SER A 363 14.70 -12.63 -14.33
CA SER A 363 14.39 -12.49 -15.76
C SER A 363 13.40 -11.36 -16.03
N SER A 364 12.49 -11.09 -15.10
CA SER A 364 11.62 -9.91 -15.10
C SER A 364 12.19 -8.84 -14.17
N GLN A 365 12.77 -7.80 -14.74
CA GLN A 365 13.19 -6.59 -14.00
C GLN A 365 13.20 -5.39 -14.94
N SER A 366 13.07 -4.19 -14.39
CA SER A 366 13.20 -2.97 -15.16
C SER A 366 14.63 -2.84 -15.71
N LEU A 367 14.79 -2.14 -16.84
CA LEU A 367 16.12 -1.90 -17.41
C LEU A 367 16.98 -1.00 -16.51
N SER A 368 16.35 -0.13 -15.72
CA SER A 368 17.00 0.75 -14.75
C SER A 368 17.59 -0.04 -13.58
N ASP A 369 16.83 -0.98 -13.01
CA ASP A 369 17.32 -1.84 -11.91
C ASP A 369 18.49 -2.72 -12.35
N LEU A 370 18.45 -3.20 -13.59
CA LEU A 370 19.53 -3.98 -14.18
C LEU A 370 20.82 -3.15 -14.33
N LEU A 371 20.73 -1.85 -14.59
CA LEU A 371 21.89 -1.00 -14.88
C LEU A 371 22.46 -0.27 -13.68
N ASN A 372 21.88 -0.44 -12.49
CA ASN A 372 22.39 0.20 -11.29
C ASN A 372 23.81 -0.27 -10.96
N PRO A 373 24.77 0.66 -10.76
CA PRO A 373 26.14 0.31 -10.38
C PRO A 373 26.14 -0.30 -8.99
N LYS A 374 26.60 -1.56 -8.88
CA LYS A 374 26.85 -2.20 -7.59
C LYS A 374 28.22 -1.76 -7.09
N LYS A 375 28.34 -1.54 -5.77
CA LYS A 375 29.65 -1.32 -5.14
C LYS A 375 30.55 -2.53 -5.44
N ASP A 376 31.76 -2.27 -5.91
CA ASP A 376 32.79 -3.31 -5.98
C ASP A 376 33.03 -3.81 -4.55
N ASN A 377 32.95 -5.13 -4.37
CA ASN A 377 33.16 -5.82 -3.09
C ASN A 377 34.56 -5.57 -2.52
#